data_AF-A0A3M7P7R8-F1
#
_entry.id   AF-A0A3M7P7R8-F1
#
_cell.length_a   1.000
_cell.length_b   1.000
_cell.length_c   1.000
_cell.angle_alpha   90.00
_cell.angle_beta   90.00
_cell.angle_gamma   90.00
#
_symmetry.space_group_name_H-M   'P 1'
#
loop_
_entity.id
_entity.type
_entity.pdbx_description
1 polymer ?
#
loop_
_entity_poly.entity_id
_entity_poly.type
_entity_poly.pdbx_seq_one_letter_code
_entity_poly.pdbx_strand_id
1 'polypeptide(L)'
;IALGEDLYRLGNTKVFFRAGVLGHLEELRDAAISKIICMLQNHIRMYSMKKQYKVMLDQRLALSVLQRNIKAYLSLRNWAWWKLYTKVKPLLSVARQEDEMKAKEEEMIQIKETLEKEEKLRKELEETNLKLLKEKNELYTQLQAERDNSGNSEERIQKLVLQKSDLETQIKEIEDKLSQQESSAKQEISDLKRDVDEFKTKL
;
A
#
# COMPACT_ATOMS: atom_id res chain seq x y z
N ILE A 1 1.53 25.33 25.23
CA ILE A 1 2.89 25.85 25.03
C ILE A 1 2.88 26.54 23.68
N ALA A 2 3.06 27.85 23.64
CA ALA A 2 3.16 28.59 22.39
C ALA A 2 4.64 28.64 21.98
N LEU A 3 4.95 28.21 20.76
CA LEU A 3 6.28 28.38 20.19
C LEU A 3 6.46 29.85 19.78
N GLY A 4 7.60 30.43 20.09
CA GLY A 4 7.99 31.74 19.57
C GLY A 4 8.07 31.72 18.04
N GLU A 5 7.71 32.82 17.39
CA GLU A 5 7.74 32.95 15.94
C GLU A 5 9.14 32.76 15.35
N ASP A 6 10.21 32.95 16.13
CA ASP A 6 11.60 32.79 15.71
C ASP A 6 12.06 31.32 15.65
N LEU A 7 11.31 30.40 16.27
CA LEU A 7 11.66 28.99 16.41
C LEU A 7 11.16 28.12 15.26
N TYR A 8 10.22 28.63 14.45
CA TYR A 8 9.70 27.92 13.28
C TYR A 8 9.41 28.86 12.10
N ARG A 9 9.34 28.27 10.91
CA ARG A 9 8.91 28.94 9.67
C ARG A 9 7.99 28.03 8.89
N LEU A 10 6.88 28.58 8.40
CA LEU A 10 5.94 27.87 7.53
C LEU A 10 6.38 28.05 6.08
N GLY A 11 6.49 26.94 5.35
CA GLY A 11 6.56 26.92 3.89
C GLY A 11 5.27 26.34 3.31
N ASN A 12 5.11 26.42 1.99
CA ASN A 12 3.88 26.00 1.30
C ASN A 12 3.51 24.52 1.51
N THR A 13 4.49 23.66 1.78
CA THR A 13 4.28 22.20 1.98
C THR A 13 4.91 21.68 3.27
N LYS A 14 5.85 22.41 3.87
CA LYS A 14 6.65 21.94 5.01
C LYS A 14 6.82 23.03 6.06
N VAL A 15 6.95 22.62 7.31
CA VAL A 15 7.32 23.49 8.43
C VAL A 15 8.78 23.24 8.78
N PHE A 16 9.55 24.32 8.94
CA PHE A 16 10.95 24.29 9.31
C PHE A 16 11.11 24.71 10.76
N PHE A 17 11.92 23.98 11.52
CA PHE A 17 12.20 24.25 12.93
C PHE A 17 13.68 24.55 13.11
N ARG A 18 14.01 25.41 14.08
CA ARG A 18 15.40 25.52 14.55
C ARG A 18 15.85 24.23 15.25
N ALA A 19 17.16 24.02 15.29
CA ALA A 19 17.75 22.85 15.96
C ALA A 19 17.26 22.75 17.41
N GLY A 20 16.96 21.52 17.87
CA GLY A 20 16.47 21.23 19.22
C GLY A 20 14.97 21.44 19.45
N VAL A 21 14.32 22.34 18.68
CA VAL A 21 12.89 22.64 18.83
C VAL A 21 12.02 21.42 18.52
N LEU A 22 12.32 20.71 17.44
CA LEU A 22 11.56 19.52 17.05
C LEU A 22 11.66 18.43 18.12
N GLY A 23 12.85 18.14 18.65
CA GLY A 23 13.04 17.14 19.70
C GLY A 23 12.25 17.46 20.96
N HIS A 24 12.25 18.73 21.39
CA HIS A 24 11.44 19.16 22.54
C HIS A 24 9.92 18.99 22.30
N LEU A 25 9.45 19.30 21.09
CA LEU A 25 8.05 19.07 20.72
C LEU A 25 7.69 17.58 20.68
N GLU A 26 8.62 16.72 20.27
CA GLU A 26 8.44 15.27 20.31
C GLU A 26 8.37 14.75 21.74
N GLU A 27 9.20 15.24 22.67
CA GLU A 27 9.11 14.87 24.09
C GLU A 27 7.75 15.26 24.70
N LEU A 28 7.26 16.46 24.41
CA LEU A 28 5.93 16.91 24.86
C LEU A 28 4.81 16.05 24.25
N ARG A 29 4.94 15.71 22.97
CA ARG A 29 4.02 14.81 22.27
C ARG A 29 4.02 13.43 22.95
N ASP A 30 5.18 12.87 23.23
CA ASP A 30 5.32 11.53 23.80
C ASP A 30 4.76 11.47 25.23
N ALA A 31 4.96 12.52 26.04
CA ALA A 31 4.33 12.63 27.35
C ALA A 31 2.79 12.68 27.26
N ALA A 32 2.25 13.43 26.31
CA ALA A 32 0.81 13.52 26.07
C ALA A 32 0.23 12.19 25.56
N ILE A 33 0.87 11.59 24.56
CA ILE A 33 0.48 10.30 23.98
C ILE A 33 0.52 9.20 25.04
N SER A 34 1.56 9.17 25.88
CA SER A 34 1.69 8.18 26.95
C SER A 34 0.48 8.18 27.89
N LYS A 35 -0.03 9.37 28.25
CA LYS A 35 -1.25 9.50 29.06
C LYS A 35 -2.47 8.94 28.34
N ILE A 36 -2.64 9.27 27.06
CA ILE A 36 -3.76 8.79 26.23
C ILE A 36 -3.71 7.27 26.07
N ILE A 37 -2.53 6.70 25.79
CA ILE A 37 -2.34 5.26 25.67
C ILE A 37 -2.67 4.55 26.99
N CYS A 38 -2.22 5.07 28.12
CA CYS A 38 -2.57 4.52 29.43
C CYS A 38 -4.09 4.52 29.65
N MET A 39 -4.78 5.62 29.28
CA MET A 39 -6.25 5.67 29.35
C MET A 39 -6.89 4.62 28.44
N LEU A 40 -6.45 4.47 27.19
CA LEU A 40 -6.95 3.46 26.27
C LEU A 40 -6.76 2.04 26.83
N GLN A 41 -5.56 1.72 27.31
CA GLN A 41 -5.26 0.42 27.92
C GLN A 41 -6.16 0.14 29.12
N ASN A 42 -6.39 1.14 29.98
CA ASN A 42 -7.29 1.01 31.12
C ASN A 42 -8.74 0.73 30.69
N HIS A 43 -9.23 1.38 29.62
CA HIS A 43 -10.55 1.11 29.07
C HIS A 43 -10.68 -0.31 28.51
N ILE A 44 -9.68 -0.78 27.77
CA ILE A 44 -9.66 -2.14 27.22
C ILE A 44 -9.66 -3.18 28.35
N ARG A 45 -8.79 -3.00 29.36
CA ARG A 45 -8.73 -3.88 30.54
C ARG A 45 -10.06 -3.88 31.29
N MET A 46 -10.65 -2.71 31.54
CA MET A 46 -11.97 -2.59 32.17
C MET A 46 -13.05 -3.32 31.37
N TYR A 47 -13.11 -3.13 30.06
CA TYR A 47 -14.10 -3.77 29.20
C TYR A 47 -14.00 -5.30 29.26
N SER A 48 -12.77 -5.82 29.14
CA SER A 48 -12.49 -7.26 29.25
C SER A 48 -12.91 -7.82 30.62
N MET A 49 -12.54 -7.14 31.70
CA MET A 49 -12.91 -7.54 33.07
C MET A 49 -14.42 -7.47 33.30
N LYS A 50 -15.13 -6.46 32.79
CA LYS A 50 -16.59 -6.38 32.88
C LYS A 50 -17.27 -7.55 32.17
N LYS A 51 -16.76 -7.95 30.99
CA LYS A 51 -17.28 -9.11 30.26
C LYS A 51 -17.08 -10.40 31.06
N GLN A 52 -15.88 -10.61 31.59
CA GLN A 52 -15.58 -11.79 32.42
C GLN A 52 -16.39 -11.81 33.73
N TYR A 53 -16.49 -10.67 34.40
CA TYR A 53 -17.26 -10.54 35.65
C TYR A 53 -18.74 -10.85 35.46
N LYS A 54 -19.34 -10.43 34.34
CA LYS A 54 -20.73 -10.78 34.00
C LYS A 54 -20.91 -12.29 33.92
N VAL A 55 -20.00 -13.01 33.26
CA VAL A 55 -20.03 -14.48 33.18
C VAL A 55 -19.95 -15.10 34.58
N MET A 56 -19.07 -14.60 35.45
CA MET A 56 -18.94 -15.10 36.83
C MET A 56 -20.20 -14.84 37.67
N LEU A 57 -20.84 -13.68 37.50
CA LEU A 57 -22.10 -13.35 38.17
C LEU A 57 -23.22 -14.28 37.72
N ASP A 58 -23.35 -14.48 36.40
CA ASP A 58 -24.34 -15.36 35.80
C ASP A 58 -24.14 -16.80 36.27
N GLN A 59 -22.89 -17.29 36.35
CA GLN A 59 -22.55 -18.60 36.92
C GLN A 59 -22.97 -18.72 38.40
N ARG A 60 -22.75 -17.68 39.21
CA ARG A 60 -23.14 -17.69 40.63
C ARG A 60 -24.66 -17.78 40.79
N LEU A 61 -25.40 -17.04 39.99
CA LEU A 61 -26.87 -17.09 39.98
C LEU A 61 -27.36 -18.45 39.47
N ALA A 62 -26.79 -18.95 38.38
CA ALA A 62 -27.11 -20.26 37.82
C ALA A 62 -26.88 -21.38 38.82
N LEU A 63 -25.81 -21.32 39.62
CA LEU A 63 -25.52 -22.31 40.66
C LEU A 63 -26.64 -22.38 41.71
N SER A 64 -27.12 -21.22 42.19
CA SER A 64 -28.22 -21.15 43.15
C SER A 64 -29.52 -21.74 42.58
N VAL A 65 -29.85 -21.38 41.34
CA VAL A 65 -31.00 -21.91 40.62
C VAL A 65 -30.88 -23.43 40.43
N LEU A 66 -29.71 -23.93 40.04
CA LEU A 66 -29.44 -25.34 39.83
C LEU A 66 -29.58 -26.12 41.14
N GLN A 67 -28.99 -25.65 42.24
CA GLN A 67 -29.13 -26.27 43.56
C GLN A 67 -30.59 -26.35 44.01
N ARG A 68 -31.35 -25.26 43.84
CA ARG A 68 -32.79 -25.23 44.15
C ARG A 68 -33.58 -26.22 43.29
N ASN A 69 -33.29 -26.27 41.98
CA ASN A 69 -33.95 -27.18 41.05
C ASN A 69 -33.62 -28.65 41.33
N ILE A 70 -32.38 -28.99 41.69
CA ILE A 70 -32.02 -30.35 42.09
C ILE A 70 -32.83 -30.79 43.31
N LYS A 71 -32.93 -29.94 44.34
CA LYS A 71 -33.75 -30.24 45.52
C LYS A 71 -35.22 -30.44 45.16
N ALA A 72 -35.79 -29.56 44.34
CA ALA A 72 -37.17 -29.68 43.86
C ALA A 72 -37.39 -30.94 43.00
N TYR A 73 -36.44 -31.29 42.14
CA TYR A 73 -36.49 -32.49 41.32
C TYR A 73 -36.47 -33.76 42.19
N LEU A 74 -35.60 -33.79 43.21
CA LEU A 74 -35.55 -34.93 44.15
C LEU A 74 -36.87 -35.14 44.90
N SER A 75 -37.61 -34.06 45.21
CA SER A 75 -38.97 -34.18 45.77
C SER A 75 -40.01 -34.59 44.72
N LEU A 76 -39.91 -34.09 43.48
CA LEU A 76 -40.89 -34.33 42.42
C LEU A 76 -40.75 -35.70 41.74
N ARG A 77 -39.52 -36.27 41.65
CA ARG A 77 -39.25 -37.47 40.84
C ARG A 77 -40.09 -38.68 41.21
N ASN A 78 -40.49 -38.79 42.49
CA ASN A 78 -41.28 -39.91 42.99
C ASN A 78 -42.80 -39.65 42.92
N TRP A 79 -43.23 -38.41 42.65
CA TRP A 79 -44.64 -38.02 42.59
C TRP A 79 -45.33 -38.62 41.35
N ALA A 80 -46.49 -39.24 41.55
CA ALA A 80 -47.19 -40.00 40.52
C ALA A 80 -47.62 -39.13 39.31
N TRP A 81 -48.14 -37.94 39.58
CA TRP A 81 -48.54 -36.98 38.52
C TRP A 81 -47.36 -36.52 37.67
N TRP A 82 -46.19 -36.30 38.28
CA TRP A 82 -44.97 -35.95 37.55
C TRP A 82 -44.52 -37.09 36.63
N LYS A 83 -44.53 -38.34 37.11
CA LYS A 83 -44.21 -39.53 36.29
C LYS A 83 -45.15 -39.66 35.09
N LEU A 84 -46.45 -39.49 35.28
CA LEU A 84 -47.44 -39.50 34.20
C LEU A 84 -47.11 -38.42 33.15
N TYR A 85 -46.93 -37.18 33.59
CA TYR A 85 -46.60 -36.06 32.70
C TYR A 85 -45.33 -36.32 31.87
N THR A 86 -44.25 -36.81 32.50
CA THR A 86 -42.99 -37.10 31.79
C THR A 86 -43.11 -38.21 30.75
N LYS A 87 -44.05 -39.16 30.91
CA LYS A 87 -44.32 -40.21 29.92
C LYS A 87 -45.23 -39.73 28.78
N VAL A 88 -46.20 -38.87 29.09
CA VAL A 88 -47.19 -38.38 28.12
C VAL A 88 -46.63 -37.25 27.27
N LYS A 89 -45.87 -36.32 27.84
CA LYS A 89 -45.36 -35.14 27.12
C LYS A 89 -44.56 -35.46 25.85
N PRO A 90 -43.63 -36.44 25.82
CA PRO A 90 -42.90 -36.78 24.60
C PRO A 90 -43.76 -37.36 23.49
N LEU A 91 -44.94 -37.91 23.82
CA LEU A 91 -45.91 -38.43 22.84
C LEU A 91 -46.67 -37.30 22.14
N LEU A 92 -46.56 -36.06 22.64
CA LEU A 92 -47.11 -34.86 22.03
C LEU A 92 -46.06 -34.25 21.08
N SER A 93 -45.76 -34.95 19.98
CA SER A 93 -44.70 -34.60 19.02
C SER A 93 -44.93 -33.28 18.28
N VAL A 94 -46.19 -32.84 18.16
CA VAL A 94 -46.61 -31.69 17.34
C VAL A 94 -45.98 -30.38 17.84
N ALA A 95 -45.97 -30.13 19.15
CA ALA A 95 -45.42 -28.88 19.70
C ALA A 95 -43.89 -28.77 19.53
N ARG A 96 -43.16 -29.90 19.57
CA ARG A 96 -41.71 -29.93 19.36
C ARG A 96 -41.34 -29.69 17.89
N GLN A 97 -42.15 -30.22 16.97
CA GLN A 97 -41.95 -30.04 15.54
C GLN A 97 -42.17 -28.59 15.11
N GLU A 98 -43.13 -27.88 15.71
CA GLU A 98 -43.34 -26.44 15.44
C GLU A 98 -42.15 -25.58 15.87
N ASP A 99 -41.59 -25.82 17.05
CA ASP A 99 -40.41 -25.08 17.53
C ASP A 99 -39.16 -25.38 16.67
N GLU A 100 -38.95 -26.64 16.29
CA GLU A 100 -37.85 -27.03 15.38
C GLU A 100 -38.05 -26.47 13.97
N MET A 101 -39.29 -26.37 13.48
CA MET A 101 -39.61 -25.78 12.18
C MET A 101 -39.34 -24.28 12.17
N LYS A 102 -39.80 -23.54 13.20
CA LYS A 102 -39.52 -22.11 13.34
C LYS A 102 -38.03 -21.81 13.38
N ALA A 103 -37.26 -22.58 14.16
CA ALA A 103 -35.81 -22.41 14.22
C ALA A 103 -35.15 -22.62 12.84
N LYS A 104 -35.58 -23.65 12.10
CA LYS A 104 -35.08 -23.89 10.73
C LYS A 104 -35.50 -22.81 9.74
N GLU A 105 -36.70 -22.27 9.87
CA GLU A 105 -37.16 -21.15 9.03
C GLU A 105 -36.33 -19.89 9.28
N GLU A 106 -36.06 -19.55 10.55
CA GLU A 106 -35.19 -18.42 10.90
C GLU A 106 -33.75 -18.62 10.38
N GLU A 107 -33.17 -19.80 10.55
CA GLU A 107 -31.86 -20.14 9.99
C GLU A 107 -31.86 -20.05 8.45
N MET A 108 -32.91 -20.54 7.80
CA MET A 108 -33.04 -20.47 6.34
C MET A 108 -33.10 -19.03 5.84
N ILE A 109 -33.80 -18.14 6.54
CA ILE A 109 -33.88 -16.72 6.19
C ILE A 109 -32.49 -16.08 6.34
N GLN A 110 -31.81 -16.30 7.47
CA GLN A 110 -30.47 -15.74 7.71
C GLN A 110 -29.45 -16.22 6.67
N ILE A 111 -29.49 -17.50 6.30
CA ILE A 111 -28.60 -18.07 5.28
C ILE A 111 -28.90 -17.46 3.91
N LYS A 112 -30.18 -17.31 3.52
CA LYS A 112 -30.55 -16.68 2.25
C LYS A 112 -30.11 -15.22 2.16
N GLU A 113 -30.30 -14.45 3.22
CA GLU A 113 -29.84 -13.05 3.26
C GLU A 113 -28.32 -12.93 3.18
N THR A 114 -27.60 -13.83 3.86
CA THR A 114 -26.13 -13.85 3.81
C THR A 114 -25.65 -14.24 2.41
N LEU A 115 -26.26 -15.26 1.80
CA LEU A 115 -25.95 -15.70 0.46
C LEU A 115 -26.16 -14.58 -0.57
N GLU A 116 -27.28 -13.86 -0.50
CA GLU A 116 -27.56 -12.75 -1.43
C GLU A 116 -26.53 -11.61 -1.30
N LYS A 117 -26.11 -11.28 -0.08
CA LYS A 117 -25.09 -10.25 0.16
C LYS A 117 -23.72 -10.68 -0.40
N GLU A 118 -23.30 -11.91 -0.11
CA GLU A 118 -22.03 -12.46 -0.59
C GLU A 118 -22.00 -12.62 -2.12
N GLU A 119 -23.10 -13.03 -2.75
CA GLU A 119 -23.19 -13.12 -4.21
C GLU A 119 -23.08 -11.76 -4.89
N LYS A 120 -23.69 -10.71 -4.32
CA LYS A 120 -23.55 -9.34 -4.83
C LYS A 120 -22.11 -8.86 -4.71
N LEU A 121 -21.51 -9.01 -3.52
CA LEU A 121 -20.13 -8.62 -3.28
C LEU A 121 -19.15 -9.36 -4.20
N ARG A 122 -19.36 -10.67 -4.42
CA ARG A 122 -18.53 -11.47 -5.32
C ARG A 122 -18.57 -10.95 -6.76
N LYS A 123 -19.76 -10.61 -7.26
CA LYS A 123 -19.92 -10.05 -8.63
C LYS A 123 -19.21 -8.70 -8.77
N GLU A 124 -19.37 -7.80 -7.80
CA GLU A 124 -18.69 -6.50 -7.81
C GLU A 124 -17.15 -6.66 -7.78
N LEU A 125 -16.64 -7.59 -6.98
CA LEU A 125 -15.21 -7.91 -6.91
C LEU A 125 -14.69 -8.56 -8.20
N GLU A 126 -15.46 -9.45 -8.83
CA GLU A 126 -15.12 -10.03 -10.13
C GLU A 126 -15.04 -8.95 -11.23
N GLU A 127 -16.01 -8.04 -11.29
CA GLU A 127 -16.03 -6.95 -12.26
C GLU A 127 -14.84 -5.98 -12.08
N THR A 128 -14.53 -5.61 -10.84
CA THR A 128 -13.38 -4.74 -10.55
C THR A 128 -12.05 -5.42 -10.87
N ASN A 129 -11.91 -6.72 -10.57
CA ASN A 129 -10.72 -7.49 -10.91
C ASN A 129 -10.52 -7.58 -12.43
N LEU A 130 -11.58 -7.84 -13.20
CA LEU A 130 -11.52 -7.86 -14.66
C LEU A 130 -11.10 -6.51 -15.25
N LYS A 131 -11.61 -5.39 -14.71
CA LYS A 131 -11.17 -4.05 -15.12
C LYS A 131 -9.68 -3.83 -14.84
N LEU A 132 -9.22 -4.14 -13.64
CA LEU A 132 -7.81 -3.99 -13.27
C LEU A 132 -6.87 -4.88 -14.10
N LEU A 133 -7.28 -6.11 -14.41
CA LEU A 133 -6.52 -7.00 -15.28
C LEU A 133 -6.40 -6.43 -16.69
N LYS A 134 -7.49 -5.85 -17.22
CA LYS A 134 -7.49 -5.20 -18.53
C LYS A 134 -6.53 -4.01 -18.55
N GLU A 135 -6.65 -3.09 -17.60
CA GLU A 135 -5.76 -1.92 -17.47
C GLU A 135 -4.29 -2.34 -17.32
N LYS A 136 -4.01 -3.36 -16.50
CA LYS A 136 -2.66 -3.92 -16.35
C LYS A 136 -2.11 -4.41 -17.69
N ASN A 137 -2.90 -5.17 -18.45
CA ASN A 137 -2.46 -5.72 -19.73
C ASN A 137 -2.25 -4.63 -20.79
N GLU A 138 -3.10 -3.60 -20.80
CA GLU A 138 -2.93 -2.41 -21.65
C GLU A 138 -1.63 -1.67 -21.32
N LEU A 139 -1.37 -1.39 -20.04
CA LEU A 139 -0.13 -0.75 -19.58
C LEU A 139 1.10 -1.62 -19.91
N TYR A 140 1.00 -2.94 -19.76
CA TYR A 140 2.10 -3.84 -20.11
C TYR A 140 2.41 -3.80 -21.60
N THR A 141 1.39 -3.72 -22.44
CA THR A 141 1.54 -3.62 -23.90
C THR A 141 2.16 -2.27 -24.30
N GLN A 142 1.71 -1.17 -23.67
CA GLN A 142 2.30 0.16 -23.87
C GLN A 142 3.77 0.19 -23.43
N LEU A 143 4.10 -0.41 -22.29
CA LEU A 143 5.47 -0.50 -21.80
C LEU A 143 6.37 -1.26 -22.78
N GLN A 144 5.89 -2.35 -23.35
CA GLN A 144 6.65 -3.12 -24.33
C GLN A 144 6.89 -2.30 -25.61
N ALA A 145 5.87 -1.60 -26.10
CA ALA A 145 5.99 -0.71 -27.26
C ALA A 145 7.00 0.44 -27.03
N GLU A 146 6.98 1.06 -25.84
CA GLU A 146 7.95 2.10 -25.46
C GLU A 146 9.38 1.54 -25.36
N ARG A 147 9.55 0.30 -24.84
CA ARG A 147 10.86 -0.37 -24.82
C ARG A 147 11.41 -0.59 -26.22
N ASP A 148 10.59 -1.09 -27.13
CA ASP A 148 10.99 -1.33 -28.52
C ASP A 148 11.33 -0.01 -29.23
N ASN A 149 10.54 1.05 -28.99
CA ASN A 149 10.81 2.39 -29.51
C ASN A 149 12.11 3.00 -28.96
N SER A 150 12.38 2.81 -27.66
CA SER A 150 13.64 3.21 -27.03
C SER A 150 14.81 2.48 -27.65
N GLY A 151 14.72 1.16 -27.84
CA GLY A 151 15.75 0.35 -28.50
C GLY A 151 16.06 0.82 -29.92
N ASN A 152 15.02 1.07 -30.73
CA ASN A 152 15.19 1.64 -32.07
C ASN A 152 15.86 3.02 -32.06
N SER A 153 15.53 3.85 -31.07
CA SER A 153 16.14 5.18 -30.89
C SER A 153 17.61 5.07 -30.47
N GLU A 154 17.93 4.14 -29.57
CA GLU A 154 19.31 3.85 -29.15
C GLU A 154 20.16 3.36 -30.33
N GLU A 155 19.65 2.44 -31.16
CA GLU A 155 20.35 1.99 -32.37
C GLU A 155 20.63 3.14 -33.34
N ARG A 156 19.64 4.04 -33.53
CA ARG A 156 19.82 5.22 -34.37
C ARG A 156 20.88 6.18 -33.81
N ILE A 157 20.89 6.38 -32.50
CA ILE A 157 21.92 7.19 -31.82
C ILE A 157 23.30 6.56 -32.03
N GLN A 158 23.45 5.24 -31.83
CA GLN A 158 24.73 4.56 -32.04
C GLN A 158 25.23 4.72 -33.48
N LYS A 159 24.35 4.59 -34.49
CA LYS A 159 24.71 4.82 -35.90
C LYS A 159 25.19 6.25 -36.14
N LEU A 160 24.49 7.25 -35.60
CA LEU A 160 24.88 8.65 -35.72
C LEU A 160 26.19 8.96 -35.00
N VAL A 161 26.47 8.33 -33.85
CA VAL A 161 27.74 8.47 -33.13
C VAL A 161 28.89 7.93 -33.97
N LEU A 162 28.73 6.75 -34.59
CA LEU A 162 29.74 6.18 -35.49
C LEU A 162 29.98 7.07 -36.72
N GLN A 163 28.90 7.53 -37.38
CA GLN A 163 29.00 8.45 -38.52
C GLN A 163 29.68 9.76 -38.16
N LYS A 164 29.36 10.32 -36.97
CA LYS A 164 29.99 11.53 -36.46
C LYS A 164 31.49 11.31 -36.25
N SER A 165 31.89 10.19 -35.64
CA SER A 165 33.31 9.87 -35.43
C SER A 165 34.08 9.74 -36.75
N ASP A 166 33.47 9.14 -37.77
CA ASP A 166 34.07 9.02 -39.11
C ASP A 166 34.25 10.41 -39.77
N LEU A 167 33.21 11.24 -39.74
CA LEU A 167 33.27 12.62 -40.26
C LEU A 167 34.28 13.49 -39.50
N GLU A 168 34.36 13.38 -38.17
CA GLU A 168 35.38 14.08 -37.36
C GLU A 168 36.80 13.67 -37.76
N THR A 169 36.99 12.39 -38.11
CA THR A 169 38.29 11.89 -38.61
C THR A 169 38.60 12.45 -39.99
N GLN A 170 37.64 12.44 -40.92
CA GLN A 170 37.80 13.02 -42.26
C GLN A 170 38.09 14.52 -42.23
N ILE A 171 37.41 15.29 -41.36
CA ILE A 171 37.66 16.72 -41.15
C ILE A 171 39.11 16.92 -40.71
N LYS A 172 39.57 16.16 -39.70
CA LYS A 172 40.93 16.26 -39.18
C LYS A 172 41.98 15.97 -40.25
N GLU A 173 41.76 14.95 -41.08
CA GLU A 173 42.66 14.64 -42.20
C GLU A 173 42.73 15.77 -43.25
N ILE A 174 41.59 16.42 -43.54
CA ILE A 174 41.54 17.56 -44.46
C ILE A 174 42.22 18.79 -43.86
N GLU A 175 42.00 19.06 -42.57
CA GLU A 175 42.66 20.14 -41.83
C GLU A 175 44.19 19.95 -41.83
N ASP A 176 44.67 18.73 -41.57
CA ASP A 176 46.10 18.39 -41.60
C ASP A 176 46.70 18.58 -43.01
N LYS A 177 46.00 18.13 -44.06
CA LYS A 177 46.42 18.33 -45.47
C LYS A 177 46.45 19.81 -45.85
N LEU A 178 45.45 20.58 -45.45
CA LEU A 178 45.39 22.02 -45.70
C LEU A 178 46.56 22.73 -45.00
N SER A 179 46.84 22.38 -43.75
CA SER A 179 47.99 22.90 -43.01
C SER A 179 49.33 22.60 -43.68
N GLN A 180 49.53 21.37 -44.18
CA GLN A 180 50.71 21.00 -44.95
C GLN A 180 50.84 21.80 -46.26
N GLN A 181 49.75 22.02 -46.99
CA GLN A 181 49.75 22.83 -48.21
C GLN A 181 50.04 24.30 -47.91
N GLU A 182 49.44 24.89 -46.87
CA GLU A 182 49.72 26.26 -46.45
C GLU A 182 51.18 26.44 -46.01
N SER A 183 51.74 25.47 -45.28
CA SER A 183 53.16 25.42 -44.91
C SER A 183 54.05 25.43 -46.16
N SER A 184 53.76 24.53 -47.11
CA SER A 184 54.52 24.41 -48.37
C SER A 184 54.44 25.70 -49.19
N ALA A 185 53.26 26.28 -49.35
CA ALA A 185 53.06 27.54 -50.07
C ALA A 185 53.76 28.72 -49.39
N LYS A 186 53.75 28.80 -48.05
CA LYS A 186 54.53 29.82 -47.31
C LYS A 186 56.03 29.67 -47.55
N GLN A 187 56.53 28.44 -47.61
CA GLN A 187 57.92 28.15 -47.87
C GLN A 187 58.30 28.55 -49.30
N GLU A 188 57.50 28.19 -50.31
CA GLU A 188 57.70 28.65 -51.69
C GLU A 188 57.67 30.18 -51.83
N ILE A 189 56.73 30.87 -51.16
CA ILE A 189 56.68 32.33 -51.16
C ILE A 189 57.91 32.94 -50.48
N SER A 190 58.41 32.32 -49.41
CA SER A 190 59.64 32.73 -48.73
C SER A 190 60.85 32.60 -49.65
N ASP A 191 60.98 31.46 -50.33
CA ASP A 191 62.08 31.18 -51.26
C ASP A 191 62.05 32.15 -52.44
N LEU A 192 60.87 32.37 -53.06
CA LEU A 192 60.69 33.36 -54.13
C LEU A 192 61.01 34.79 -53.68
N LYS A 193 60.66 35.18 -52.45
CA LYS A 193 61.04 36.50 -51.90
C LYS A 193 62.55 36.62 -51.77
N ARG A 194 63.23 35.57 -51.31
CA ARG A 194 64.68 35.54 -51.18
C ARG A 194 65.35 35.67 -52.54
N ASP A 195 64.85 34.97 -53.54
CA ASP A 195 65.34 35.06 -54.93
C ASP A 195 65.13 36.49 -55.49
N VAL A 196 63.96 37.10 -55.27
CA VAL A 196 63.68 38.48 -55.68
C VAL A 196 64.62 39.48 -55.01
N ASP A 197 64.90 39.31 -53.72
CA ASP A 197 65.83 40.17 -52.98
C ASP A 197 67.29 39.97 -53.43
N GLU A 198 67.70 38.75 -53.77
CA GLU A 198 68.99 38.45 -54.42
C GLU A 198 69.12 39.10 -55.81
N PHE A 199 68.04 39.11 -56.61
CA PHE A 199 68.03 39.80 -57.90
C PHE A 199 68.13 41.32 -57.76
N LYS A 200 67.44 41.91 -56.78
CA LYS A 200 67.50 43.36 -56.51
C LYS A 200 68.86 43.83 -56.01
N THR A 201 69.62 42.97 -55.33
CA THR A 201 70.98 43.30 -54.84
C THR A 201 72.06 43.15 -55.91
N LYS A 202 71.78 42.49 -57.04
CA LYS A 202 72.68 42.31 -58.19
C LYS A 202 72.49 43.36 -59.31
N LEU A 203 71.52 44.27 -59.17
CA LEU A 203 71.26 45.43 -60.04
C LEU A 203 71.77 46.71 -59.37
#